data_AF-A0A6G3WK44-F1
#
_entry.id   AF-A0A6G3WK44-F1
#
_cell.length_a   1.000
_cell.length_b   1.000
_cell.length_c   1.000
_cell.angle_alpha   90.00
_cell.angle_beta   90.00
_cell.angle_gamma   90.00
#
_symmetry.space_group_name_H-M   'P 1'
#
loop_
_entity.id
_entity.type
_entity.pdbx_description
1 polymer ?
#
loop_
_entity_poly.entity_id
_entity_poly.type
_entity_poly.pdbx_seq_one_letter_code
_entity_poly.pdbx_strand_id
1 'polypeptide(L)' 'VHRPFEGLAGECDWVALRELVPAATVELTLKDGLPEGVPSVTLATVLPMAWPALRRDDGSVLLALQNDT' A
#
# COMPACT_ATOMS: atom_id res chain seq x y z
N VAL A 1 -22.52 8.47 3.52
CA VAL A 1 -21.33 7.71 3.98
C VAL A 1 -20.24 7.93 2.93
N HIS A 2 -19.01 8.27 3.33
CA HIS A 2 -17.90 8.50 2.40
C HIS A 2 -17.46 7.17 1.78
N ARG A 3 -17.26 7.10 0.45
CA ARG A 3 -16.80 5.89 -0.27
C ARG A 3 -15.37 6.11 -0.80
N PRO A 4 -14.34 6.00 0.05
CA PRO A 4 -12.97 6.38 -0.31
C PRO A 4 -12.36 5.55 -1.45
N PHE A 5 -12.92 4.38 -1.76
CA PHE A 5 -12.43 3.47 -2.80
C PHE A 5 -13.35 3.39 -4.03
N GLU A 6 -14.40 4.23 -4.10
CA GLU A 6 -15.37 4.19 -5.19
C GLU A 6 -14.70 4.39 -6.56
N GLY A 7 -14.90 3.42 -7.45
CA GLY A 7 -14.39 3.48 -8.83
C GLY A 7 -12.97 2.95 -9.02
N LEU A 8 -12.31 2.45 -7.96
CA LEU A 8 -11.03 1.76 -8.08
C LEU A 8 -11.22 0.32 -8.60
N ALA A 9 -10.29 -0.13 -9.43
CA ALA A 9 -10.19 -1.54 -9.77
C ALA A 9 -9.91 -2.36 -8.49
N GLY A 10 -10.68 -3.43 -8.27
CA GLY A 10 -10.55 -4.25 -7.06
C GLY A 10 -11.10 -3.59 -5.78
N GLU A 11 -12.12 -2.72 -5.88
CA GLU A 11 -12.71 -2.00 -4.73
C GLU A 11 -12.98 -2.89 -3.50
N CYS A 12 -13.49 -4.11 -3.69
CA CYS A 12 -13.70 -5.07 -2.58
C CYS A 12 -12.41 -5.44 -1.85
N ASP A 13 -11.30 -5.59 -2.57
CA ASP A 13 -10.01 -5.95 -1.97
C ASP A 13 -9.48 -4.78 -1.12
N TRP A 14 -9.64 -3.54 -1.60
CA TRP A 14 -9.31 -2.34 -0.83
C TRP A 14 -10.09 -2.24 0.48
N VAL A 15 -11.40 -2.52 0.43
CA VAL A 15 -12.25 -2.58 1.63
C VAL A 15 -11.81 -3.72 2.55
N ALA A 16 -11.51 -4.90 2.01
CA ALA A 16 -11.08 -6.06 2.81
C ALA A 16 -9.73 -5.84 3.50
N LEU A 17 -8.76 -5.23 2.81
CA LEU A 17 -7.47 -4.85 3.39
C LEU A 17 -7.68 -3.86 4.55
N ARG A 18 -8.60 -2.90 4.41
CA ARG A 18 -8.91 -1.89 5.44
C ARG A 18 -9.63 -2.45 6.66
N GLU A 19 -10.63 -3.31 6.45
CA GLU A 19 -11.58 -3.70 7.50
C GLU A 19 -11.21 -5.00 8.24
N LEU A 20 -10.42 -5.89 7.64
CA LEU A 20 -10.26 -7.26 8.15
C LEU A 20 -8.84 -7.70 8.49
N VAL A 21 -7.79 -6.93 8.14
CA VAL A 21 -6.41 -7.35 8.40
C VAL A 21 -5.54 -6.20 8.92
N PRO A 22 -5.19 -6.16 10.23
CA PRO A 22 -4.28 -5.16 10.82
C PRO A 22 -2.83 -5.18 10.27
N ALA A 23 -2.56 -6.03 9.27
CA ALA A 23 -1.26 -6.24 8.66
C ALA A 23 -1.40 -6.54 7.15
N ALA A 24 -2.49 -6.08 6.52
CA ALA A 24 -2.73 -6.35 5.12
C ALA A 24 -1.61 -5.75 4.25
N THR A 25 -1.09 -6.56 3.33
CA THR A 25 -0.08 -6.15 2.35
C THR A 25 -0.46 -6.59 0.95
N VAL A 26 -0.19 -5.74 -0.04
CA VAL A 26 -0.38 -6.08 -1.46
C VAL A 26 0.77 -5.51 -2.28
N GLU A 27 1.30 -6.30 -3.21
CA GLU A 27 2.30 -5.83 -4.16
C GLU A 27 1.65 -4.92 -5.20
N LEU A 28 2.29 -3.79 -5.49
CA LEU A 28 1.78 -2.79 -6.43
C LEU A 28 2.44 -2.95 -7.79
N THR A 29 1.62 -2.94 -8.84
CA THR A 29 2.09 -2.69 -10.20
C THR A 29 2.02 -1.19 -10.48
N LEU A 30 3.18 -0.55 -10.65
CA LEU A 30 3.26 0.89 -10.93
C LEU A 30 3.01 1.17 -12.41
N LYS A 31 2.27 2.25 -12.71
CA LYS A 31 1.89 2.64 -14.07
C LYS A 31 3.09 2.84 -15.00
N ASP A 32 4.15 3.47 -14.49
CA ASP A 32 5.35 3.80 -15.26
C ASP A 32 6.48 2.78 -15.04
N GLY A 33 6.16 1.61 -14.44
CA GLY A 33 7.13 0.60 -14.05
C GLY A 33 7.85 0.94 -12.74
N LEU A 34 8.76 0.05 -12.34
CA LEU A 34 9.57 0.24 -11.13
C LEU A 34 10.75 1.18 -11.40
N PRO A 35 11.08 2.10 -10.48
CA PRO A 35 12.29 2.93 -10.57
C PRO A 35 13.58 2.09 -10.60
N GLU A 36 14.66 2.66 -11.14
CA GLU A 36 15.97 2.00 -11.11
C GLU A 36 16.42 1.70 -9.68
N GLY A 37 16.87 0.46 -9.45
CA GLY A 37 17.30 0.01 -8.12
C GLY A 37 16.16 -0.24 -7.12
N VAL A 38 14.90 -0.32 -7.58
CA VAL A 38 13.74 -0.74 -6.80
C VAL A 38 13.19 -2.06 -7.36
N PRO A 39 13.38 -3.19 -6.67
CA PRO A 39 12.91 -4.50 -7.15
C PRO A 39 11.42 -4.72 -6.94
N SER A 40 10.78 -4.03 -5.97
CA SER A 40 9.35 -4.16 -5.69
C SER A 40 8.83 -2.99 -4.85
N VAL A 41 7.52 -2.75 -4.97
CA VAL A 41 6.77 -1.83 -4.10
C VAL A 41 5.58 -2.58 -3.49
N THR A 42 5.49 -2.59 -2.16
CA THR A 42 4.40 -3.22 -1.42
C THR A 42 3.62 -2.17 -0.65
N LEU A 43 2.31 -2.11 -0.86
CA LEU A 43 1.42 -1.36 0.01
C LEU A 43 1.17 -2.16 1.28
N ALA A 44 1.25 -1.51 2.43
CA ALA A 44 0.84 -2.03 3.72
C ALA A 44 -0.23 -1.11 4.34
N THR A 45 -1.16 -1.69 5.08
CA THR A 45 -2.16 -0.92 5.84
C THR A 45 -1.54 -0.09 6.96
N VAL A 46 -0.49 -0.61 7.61
CA VAL A 46 0.30 0.08 8.62
C VAL A 46 1.74 -0.44 8.58
N LEU A 47 2.71 0.44 8.82
CA LEU A 47 4.11 0.07 9.03
C LEU A 47 4.48 0.23 10.51
N PRO A 48 5.50 -0.50 11.01
CA PRO A 48 6.05 -0.27 12.34
C PRO A 48 6.34 1.22 12.56
N MET A 49 6.14 1.69 13.78
CA MET A 49 6.38 3.09 14.16
C MET A 49 5.49 4.10 13.41
N ALA A 50 4.43 3.66 12.74
CA ALA A 50 3.56 4.50 11.90
C ALA A 50 4.33 5.28 10.81
N TRP A 51 5.40 4.67 10.29
CA TRP A 51 6.15 5.27 9.19
C TRP A 51 5.29 5.38 7.93
N PRO A 52 5.41 6.46 7.15
CA PRO A 52 4.67 6.62 5.90
C PRO A 52 5.20 5.69 4.80
N ALA A 53 6.51 5.39 4.83
CA ALA A 53 7.18 4.48 3.91
C ALA A 53 8.52 4.03 4.49
N LEU A 54 9.08 2.93 3.97
CA LEU A 54 10.47 2.54 4.23
C LEU A 54 11.09 1.84 3.00
N ARG A 55 12.40 2.02 2.82
CA ARG A 55 13.20 1.28 1.84
C ARG A 55 14.14 0.34 2.59
N ARG A 56 14.11 -0.93 2.24
CA ARG A 56 14.98 -1.96 2.82
C ARG A 56 16.36 -1.96 2.14
N ASP A 57 17.31 -2.65 2.76
CA ASP A 57 18.68 -2.77 2.26
C ASP A 57 18.75 -3.50 0.91
N ASP A 58 17.79 -4.37 0.61
CA ASP A 58 17.63 -5.03 -0.69
C ASP A 58 17.01 -4.13 -1.77
N GLY A 59 16.67 -2.88 -1.42
CA GLY A 59 16.06 -1.90 -2.28
C GLY A 59 14.53 -1.95 -2.35
N SER A 60 13.88 -2.98 -1.78
CA SER A 60 12.41 -3.09 -1.77
C SER A 60 11.79 -1.95 -0.97
N VAL A 61 10.63 -1.47 -1.43
CA VAL A 61 9.92 -0.33 -0.84
C VAL A 61 8.60 -0.78 -0.25
N LEU A 62 8.31 -0.36 0.97
CA LEU A 62 6.98 -0.47 1.57
C LEU A 62 6.36 0.91 1.73
N LEU A 63 5.09 1.02 1.36
CA LEU A 63 4.29 2.23 1.49
C LEU A 63 3.15 1.97 2.47
N ALA A 64 2.98 2.82 3.49
CA ALA A 64 1.82 2.75 4.37
C ALA A 64 0.64 3.52 3.78
N LEU A 65 -0.57 2.96 3.85
CA LEU A 65 -1.80 3.65 3.51
C LEU A 65 -1.90 4.96 4.32
N GLN A 66 -1.91 6.10 3.64
CA GLN A 66 -2.22 7.40 4.24
C GLN A 66 -3.69 7.68 4.01
N ASN A 67 -4.45 7.89 5.08
CA ASN A 67 -5.85 8.25 5.00
C ASN A 67 -6.00 9.65 5.60
N ASP A 68 -6.59 10.57 4.86
CA ASP A 68 -6.96 11.89 5.37
C ASP A 68 -8.09 11.69 6.38
N THR A 69 -7.80 11.83 7.67
CA THR A 69 -8.82 12.10 8.69
C THR A 69 -8.89 13.57 8.96
#